data_AF-A0A2V6L468-F1
#
_entry.id   AF-A0A2V6L468-F1
#
_cell.length_a   1.000
_cell.length_b   1.000
_cell.length_c   1.000
_cell.angle_alpha   90.00
_cell.angle_beta   90.00
_cell.angle_gamma   90.00
#
_symmetry.space_group_name_H-M   'P 1'
#
loop_
_entity.id
_entity.type
_entity.pdbx_description
1 polymer ?
#
loop_
_entity_poly.entity_id
_entity_poly.type
_entity_poly.pdbx_seq_one_letter_code
_entity_poly.pdbx_strand_id
1 'polypeptide(L)'
;MPRPKSTISAVTPKIILVLAFLCLMIPAIFGLLGSYRVDALRADVANANAARDAAEHRRMTQEAELKTRETAVAGEEAKIAEAQNKATKAGAELAQSQKEKTELQTKLEAKQNEIASLQKRIQEAGAAKPSENPTAASTPEKQSISPPPPEIKAEPVEERAPPPQQPKRRKTSPAEAPEVGASAATISFSSAKALATFAPLPKYPLKVRSDGVTGSGVCVVSVDQASGRVTRASMEQSTGDSTLDKSAVRAFRKWRFKPGTVSKVRIPIEFTMTGASH
;
A
#
# COMPACT_ATOMS: atom_id res chain seq x y z
N MET A 1 -72.64 -42.84 -61.66
CA MET A 1 -72.11 -42.19 -60.45
C MET A 1 -72.51 -43.00 -59.20
N PRO A 2 -71.60 -43.76 -58.58
CA PRO A 2 -71.82 -44.31 -57.25
C PRO A 2 -71.58 -43.22 -56.19
N ARG A 3 -72.49 -43.06 -55.22
CA ARG A 3 -72.33 -42.12 -54.10
C ARG A 3 -71.39 -42.71 -53.02
N PRO A 4 -70.58 -41.89 -52.32
CA PRO A 4 -69.73 -42.38 -51.25
C PRO A 4 -70.58 -42.91 -50.08
N LYS A 5 -70.20 -44.08 -49.54
CA LYS A 5 -70.80 -44.64 -48.33
C LYS A 5 -70.16 -43.98 -47.10
N SER A 6 -70.91 -43.15 -46.39
CA SER A 6 -70.46 -42.58 -45.10
C SER A 6 -70.44 -43.67 -44.03
N THR A 7 -69.25 -44.05 -43.57
CA THR A 7 -69.08 -44.99 -42.45
C THR A 7 -69.35 -44.26 -41.13
N ILE A 8 -70.60 -44.32 -40.65
CA ILE A 8 -70.97 -43.81 -39.33
C ILE A 8 -70.54 -44.87 -38.30
N SER A 9 -69.49 -44.55 -37.52
CA SER A 9 -68.98 -45.44 -36.47
C SER A 9 -69.98 -45.54 -35.31
N ALA A 10 -70.27 -46.76 -34.86
CA ALA A 10 -71.24 -47.01 -33.80
C ALA A 10 -70.70 -46.57 -32.43
N VAL A 11 -71.18 -45.42 -31.93
CA VAL A 11 -70.84 -44.91 -30.61
C VAL A 11 -71.51 -45.77 -29.54
N THR A 12 -70.70 -46.46 -28.73
CA THR A 12 -71.20 -47.25 -27.59
C THR A 12 -71.29 -46.39 -26.32
N PRO A 13 -72.15 -46.72 -25.34
CA PRO A 13 -72.32 -45.92 -24.11
C PRO A 13 -71.02 -45.66 -23.32
N LYS A 14 -70.08 -46.62 -23.39
CA LYS A 14 -68.75 -46.50 -22.75
C LYS A 14 -67.91 -45.39 -23.37
N ILE A 15 -68.00 -45.18 -24.69
CA ILE A 15 -67.26 -44.13 -25.40
C ILE A 15 -67.82 -42.74 -25.03
N ILE A 16 -69.15 -42.61 -24.90
CA ILE A 16 -69.80 -41.37 -24.47
C ILE A 16 -69.33 -40.98 -23.07
N LEU A 17 -69.29 -41.96 -22.14
CA LEU A 17 -68.86 -41.73 -20.77
C LEU A 17 -67.39 -41.26 -20.71
N VAL A 18 -66.48 -41.92 -21.44
CA VAL A 18 -65.06 -41.52 -21.53
C VAL A 18 -64.91 -40.12 -22.13
N LEU A 19 -65.66 -39.79 -23.19
CA LEU A 19 -65.60 -38.47 -23.82
C LEU A 19 -66.12 -37.36 -22.88
N ALA A 20 -67.17 -37.62 -22.12
CA ALA A 20 -67.70 -36.69 -21.13
C ALA A 20 -66.68 -36.42 -20.00
N PHE A 21 -66.04 -37.46 -19.47
CA PHE A 21 -64.96 -37.29 -18.49
C PHE A 21 -63.77 -36.51 -19.08
N LEU A 22 -63.36 -36.78 -20.33
CA LEU A 22 -62.30 -36.02 -21.00
C LEU A 22 -62.67 -34.53 -21.14
N CYS A 23 -63.89 -34.22 -21.59
CA CYS A 23 -64.38 -32.84 -21.71
C CYS A 23 -64.46 -32.09 -20.37
N LEU A 24 -64.73 -32.78 -19.26
CA LEU A 24 -64.73 -32.17 -17.91
C LEU A 24 -63.31 -31.98 -17.34
N MET A 25 -62.36 -32.86 -17.67
CA MET A 25 -60.98 -32.75 -17.19
C MET A 25 -60.20 -31.62 -17.89
N ILE A 26 -60.46 -31.35 -19.16
CA ILE A 26 -59.80 -30.28 -19.94
C ILE A 26 -59.84 -28.91 -19.22
N PRO A 27 -61.01 -28.31 -18.88
CA PRO A 27 -61.06 -27.01 -18.23
C PRO A 27 -60.40 -26.99 -16.84
N ALA A 28 -60.46 -28.10 -16.09
CA ALA A 28 -59.77 -28.22 -14.81
C ALA A 28 -58.23 -28.16 -14.97
N ILE A 29 -57.69 -28.85 -15.98
CA ILE A 29 -56.26 -28.81 -16.32
C ILE A 29 -55.85 -27.40 -16.77
N PHE A 30 -56.65 -26.73 -17.61
CA PHE A 30 -56.36 -25.36 -18.05
C PHE A 30 -56.43 -24.34 -16.91
N GLY A 31 -57.42 -24.46 -16.01
CA GLY A 31 -57.51 -23.60 -14.82
C GLY A 31 -56.31 -23.76 -13.89
N LEU A 32 -55.89 -24.99 -13.63
CA LEU A 32 -54.72 -25.32 -12.83
C LEU A 32 -53.41 -24.82 -13.49
N LEU A 33 -53.24 -25.03 -14.79
CA LEU A 33 -52.06 -24.56 -15.52
C LEU A 33 -52.01 -23.03 -15.60
N GLY A 34 -53.18 -22.38 -15.67
CA GLY A 34 -53.35 -20.94 -15.58
C GLY A 34 -52.96 -20.39 -14.21
N SER A 35 -53.41 -21.00 -13.11
CA SER A 35 -53.03 -20.56 -11.75
C SER A 35 -51.52 -20.67 -11.52
N TYR A 36 -50.89 -21.78 -11.93
CA TYR A 36 -49.43 -21.92 -11.85
C TYR A 36 -48.68 -20.82 -12.62
N ARG A 37 -49.18 -20.40 -13.79
CA ARG A 37 -48.58 -19.29 -14.55
C ARG A 37 -48.76 -17.94 -13.84
N VAL A 38 -49.92 -17.68 -13.25
CA VAL A 38 -50.20 -16.44 -12.50
C VAL A 38 -49.32 -16.35 -11.25
N ASP A 39 -49.15 -17.44 -10.50
CA ASP A 39 -48.29 -17.45 -9.30
C ASP A 39 -46.80 -17.30 -9.64
N ALA A 40 -46.33 -17.91 -10.73
CA ALA A 40 -44.98 -17.69 -11.25
C ALA A 40 -44.74 -16.21 -11.62
N LEU A 41 -45.67 -15.60 -12.37
CA LEU A 41 -45.62 -14.18 -12.74
C LEU A 41 -45.63 -13.26 -11.51
N ARG A 42 -46.45 -13.60 -10.48
CA ARG A 42 -46.49 -12.86 -9.22
C ARG A 42 -45.15 -12.95 -8.46
N ALA A 43 -44.52 -14.12 -8.44
CA ALA A 43 -43.20 -14.32 -7.83
C ALA A 43 -42.10 -13.53 -8.57
N ASP A 44 -42.10 -13.53 -9.90
CA ASP A 44 -41.16 -12.75 -10.71
C ASP A 44 -41.32 -11.23 -10.49
N VAL A 45 -42.55 -10.73 -10.40
CA VAL A 45 -42.82 -9.31 -10.09
C VAL A 45 -42.36 -8.96 -8.67
N ALA A 46 -42.60 -9.82 -7.68
CA ALA A 46 -42.13 -9.60 -6.31
C ALA A 46 -40.58 -9.57 -6.23
N ASN A 47 -39.91 -10.48 -6.93
CA ASN A 47 -38.45 -10.51 -7.04
C ASN A 47 -37.89 -9.29 -7.78
N ALA A 48 -38.55 -8.84 -8.86
CA ALA A 48 -38.15 -7.64 -9.61
C ALA A 48 -38.27 -6.36 -8.77
N ASN A 49 -39.32 -6.25 -7.94
CA ASN A 49 -39.47 -5.13 -7.00
C ASN A 49 -38.43 -5.19 -5.89
N ALA A 50 -38.25 -6.34 -5.23
CA ALA A 50 -37.19 -6.52 -4.21
C ALA A 50 -35.78 -6.22 -4.76
N ALA A 51 -35.52 -6.53 -6.04
CA ALA A 51 -34.27 -6.18 -6.71
C ALA A 51 -34.11 -4.66 -6.97
N ARG A 52 -35.20 -3.93 -7.21
CA ARG A 52 -35.22 -2.46 -7.31
C ARG A 52 -34.97 -1.83 -5.95
N ASP A 53 -35.71 -2.23 -4.92
CA ASP A 53 -35.56 -1.73 -3.55
C ASP A 53 -34.12 -1.93 -3.04
N ALA A 54 -33.56 -3.12 -3.29
CA ALA A 54 -32.16 -3.44 -2.97
C ALA A 54 -31.15 -2.61 -3.79
N ALA A 55 -31.49 -2.16 -5.00
CA ALA A 55 -30.65 -1.26 -5.79
C ALA A 55 -30.73 0.19 -5.27
N GLU A 56 -31.90 0.66 -4.86
CA GLU A 56 -32.10 1.98 -4.25
C GLU A 56 -31.38 2.09 -2.89
N HIS A 57 -31.50 1.09 -2.03
CA HIS A 57 -30.71 1.03 -0.78
C HIS A 57 -29.20 1.05 -1.02
N ARG A 58 -28.70 0.39 -2.08
CA ARG A 58 -27.27 0.46 -2.45
C ARG A 58 -26.87 1.86 -2.91
N ARG A 59 -27.73 2.56 -3.68
CA ARG A 59 -27.49 3.95 -4.10
C ARG A 59 -27.44 4.88 -2.89
N MET A 60 -28.45 4.84 -2.01
CA MET A 60 -28.47 5.65 -0.78
C MET A 60 -27.25 5.37 0.11
N THR A 61 -26.81 4.11 0.21
CA THR A 61 -25.59 3.75 0.97
C THR A 61 -24.33 4.34 0.33
N GLN A 62 -24.21 4.28 -1.01
CA GLN A 62 -23.10 4.86 -1.75
C GLN A 62 -23.08 6.40 -1.66
N GLU A 63 -24.24 7.06 -1.75
CA GLU A 63 -24.36 8.51 -1.59
C GLU A 63 -23.99 8.96 -0.16
N ALA A 64 -24.41 8.22 0.87
CA ALA A 64 -24.01 8.48 2.25
C ALA A 64 -22.49 8.27 2.45
N GLU A 65 -21.90 7.22 1.87
CA GLU A 65 -20.45 7.00 1.90
C GLU A 65 -19.68 8.10 1.14
N LEU A 66 -20.15 8.51 -0.03
CA LEU A 66 -19.56 9.60 -0.82
C LEU A 66 -19.62 10.92 -0.07
N LYS A 67 -20.76 11.28 0.52
CA LYS A 67 -20.91 12.49 1.33
C LYS A 67 -20.02 12.47 2.59
N THR A 68 -19.81 11.30 3.18
CA THR A 68 -18.87 11.10 4.31
C THR A 68 -17.41 11.24 3.86
N ARG A 69 -17.07 10.79 2.65
CA ARG A 69 -15.74 10.99 2.06
C ARG A 69 -15.50 12.45 1.66
N GLU A 70 -16.52 13.13 1.15
CA GLU A 70 -16.50 14.55 0.80
C GLU A 70 -16.23 15.43 2.03
N THR A 71 -16.95 15.21 3.14
CA THR A 71 -16.69 15.94 4.40
C THR A 71 -15.33 15.62 5.01
N ALA A 72 -14.83 14.38 4.84
CA ALA A 72 -13.46 14.03 5.24
C ALA A 72 -12.40 14.75 4.38
N VAL A 73 -12.61 14.85 3.06
CA VAL A 73 -11.71 15.60 2.15
C VAL A 73 -11.70 17.09 2.48
N ALA A 74 -12.88 17.71 2.68
CA ALA A 74 -12.97 19.11 3.11
C ALA A 74 -12.28 19.35 4.46
N GLY A 75 -12.36 18.39 5.39
CA GLY A 75 -11.66 18.43 6.67
C GLY A 75 -10.13 18.32 6.55
N GLU A 76 -9.61 17.53 5.60
CA GLU A 76 -8.18 17.49 5.28
C GLU A 76 -7.72 18.77 4.55
N GLU A 77 -8.50 19.29 3.61
CA GLU A 77 -8.21 20.55 2.90
C GLU A 77 -8.11 21.74 3.87
N ALA A 78 -8.99 21.82 4.86
CA ALA A 78 -8.91 22.82 5.92
C ALA A 78 -7.60 22.73 6.74
N LYS A 79 -7.13 21.51 7.07
CA LYS A 79 -5.83 21.31 7.74
C LYS A 79 -4.65 21.71 6.87
N ILE A 80 -4.72 21.45 5.56
CA ILE A 80 -3.70 21.86 4.59
C ILE A 80 -3.62 23.39 4.53
N ALA A 81 -4.76 24.08 4.48
CA ALA A 81 -4.81 25.54 4.51
C ALA A 81 -4.26 26.13 5.83
N GLU A 82 -4.55 25.52 6.98
CA GLU A 82 -3.96 25.91 8.28
C GLU A 82 -2.43 25.72 8.27
N ALA A 83 -1.95 24.56 7.81
CA ALA A 83 -0.53 24.25 7.70
C ALA A 83 0.21 25.22 6.76
N GLN A 84 -0.42 25.60 5.64
CA GLN A 84 0.14 26.57 4.69
C GLN A 84 0.21 27.99 5.29
N ASN A 85 -0.80 28.43 6.04
CA ASN A 85 -0.75 29.69 6.78
C ASN A 85 0.39 29.69 7.82
N LYS A 86 0.55 28.59 8.56
CA LYS A 86 1.64 28.43 9.53
C LYS A 86 3.02 28.43 8.86
N ALA A 87 3.16 27.78 7.70
CA ALA A 87 4.39 27.80 6.91
C ALA A 87 4.71 29.20 6.36
N THR A 88 3.70 29.93 5.87
CA THR A 88 3.86 31.33 5.42
C THR A 88 4.34 32.22 6.57
N LYS A 89 3.77 32.06 7.77
CA LYS A 89 4.24 32.77 8.97
C LYS A 89 5.70 32.44 9.31
N ALA A 90 6.06 31.15 9.34
CA ALA A 90 7.44 30.73 9.62
C ALA A 90 8.45 31.26 8.57
N GLY A 91 8.05 31.34 7.30
CA GLY A 91 8.84 31.96 6.24
C GLY A 91 9.09 33.46 6.48
N ALA A 92 8.08 34.19 6.98
CA ALA A 92 8.22 35.60 7.34
C ALA A 92 9.17 35.81 8.54
N GLU A 93 9.08 34.96 9.57
CA GLU A 93 9.99 34.98 10.72
C GLU A 93 11.45 34.70 10.29
N LEU A 94 11.68 33.72 9.40
CA LEU A 94 13.01 33.44 8.83
C LEU A 94 13.57 34.63 8.02
N ALA A 95 12.73 35.31 7.24
CA ALA A 95 13.13 36.51 6.50
C ALA A 95 13.50 37.66 7.44
N GLN A 96 12.84 37.79 8.59
CA GLN A 96 13.21 38.75 9.64
C GLN A 96 14.57 38.40 10.27
N SER A 97 14.79 37.15 10.67
CA SER A 97 16.08 36.72 11.24
C SER A 97 17.25 36.88 10.26
N GLN A 98 17.02 36.69 8.96
CA GLN A 98 18.04 36.96 7.95
C GLN A 98 18.39 38.46 7.85
N LYS A 99 17.40 39.35 7.89
CA LYS A 99 17.63 40.81 7.90
C LYS A 99 18.43 41.24 9.14
N GLU A 100 18.04 40.78 10.32
CA GLU A 100 18.74 41.07 11.57
C GLU A 100 20.20 40.55 11.53
N LYS A 101 20.43 39.34 11.00
CA LYS A 101 21.78 38.82 10.76
C LYS A 101 22.61 39.74 9.86
N THR A 102 22.05 40.22 8.74
CA THR A 102 22.78 41.15 7.84
C THR A 102 23.08 42.51 8.49
N GLU A 103 22.17 43.03 9.33
CA GLU A 103 22.40 44.26 10.07
C GLU A 103 23.51 44.10 11.12
N LEU A 104 23.48 43.02 11.89
CA LEU A 104 24.51 42.69 12.88
C LEU A 104 25.88 42.47 12.22
N GLN A 105 25.93 41.81 11.06
CA GLN A 105 27.17 41.61 10.30
C GLN A 105 27.74 42.95 9.80
N THR A 106 26.89 43.85 9.31
CA THR A 106 27.28 45.21 8.88
C THR A 106 27.82 46.03 10.07
N LYS A 107 27.18 45.94 11.24
CA LYS A 107 27.65 46.56 12.49
C LYS A 107 29.01 46.02 12.94
N LEU A 108 29.27 44.72 12.74
CA LEU A 108 30.55 44.08 13.08
C LEU A 108 31.67 44.59 12.17
N GLU A 109 31.45 44.63 10.85
CA GLU A 109 32.42 45.19 9.89
C GLU A 109 32.72 46.68 10.18
N ALA A 110 31.70 47.48 10.48
CA ALA A 110 31.88 48.88 10.88
C ALA A 110 32.75 49.01 12.14
N LYS A 111 32.51 48.18 13.17
CA LYS A 111 33.33 48.14 14.39
C LYS A 111 34.76 47.65 14.13
N GLN A 112 34.96 46.71 13.22
CA GLN A 112 36.29 46.23 12.85
C GLN A 112 37.11 47.33 12.13
N ASN A 113 36.47 48.09 11.24
CA ASN A 113 37.09 49.24 10.57
C ASN A 113 37.43 50.37 11.55
N GLU A 114 36.57 50.62 12.54
CA GLU A 114 36.85 51.59 13.62
C GLU A 114 38.10 51.18 14.41
N ILE A 115 38.22 49.91 14.83
CA ILE A 115 39.40 49.38 15.52
C ILE A 115 40.67 49.55 14.67
N ALA A 116 40.63 49.19 13.38
CA ALA A 116 41.76 49.35 12.47
C ALA A 116 42.21 50.82 12.34
N SER A 117 41.26 51.76 12.29
CA SER A 117 41.55 53.20 12.23
C SER A 117 42.23 53.72 13.51
N LEU A 118 41.80 53.24 14.68
CA LEU A 118 42.40 53.59 15.97
C LEU A 118 43.81 53.02 16.10
N GLN A 119 44.05 51.77 15.68
CA GLN A 119 45.38 51.16 15.65
C GLN A 119 46.34 51.96 14.76
N LYS A 120 45.91 52.34 13.55
CA LYS A 120 46.72 53.19 12.64
C LYS A 120 47.10 54.52 13.29
N ARG A 121 46.15 55.18 13.96
CA ARG A 121 46.37 56.47 14.61
C ARG A 121 47.35 56.40 15.78
N ILE A 122 47.33 55.30 16.55
CA ILE A 122 48.31 55.03 17.61
C ILE A 122 49.72 54.84 17.01
N GLN A 123 49.81 54.18 15.86
CA GLN A 123 51.08 53.95 15.16
C GLN A 123 51.66 55.24 14.54
N GLU A 124 50.81 56.12 14.00
CA GLU A 124 51.22 57.45 13.51
C GLU A 124 51.66 58.37 14.66
N ALA A 125 51.06 58.27 15.85
CA ALA A 125 51.48 59.00 17.05
C ALA A 125 52.80 58.49 17.68
N GLY A 126 53.26 57.29 17.32
CA GLY A 126 54.48 56.67 17.85
C GLY A 126 55.79 57.07 17.14
N ALA A 127 55.74 57.97 16.15
CA ALA A 127 56.85 58.24 15.24
C ALA A 127 57.67 59.51 15.59
N ALA A 128 58.22 59.57 16.81
CA ALA A 128 59.29 60.52 17.20
C ALA A 128 60.32 59.85 18.15
N LYS A 129 61.62 60.17 18.00
CA LYS A 129 62.81 59.53 18.64
C LYS A 129 63.86 60.62 18.99
N PRO A 130 65.04 60.38 19.67
CA PRO A 130 65.68 59.13 20.15
C PRO A 130 66.39 59.15 21.56
N SER A 131 67.03 58.01 21.94
CA SER A 131 68.24 57.85 22.82
C SER A 131 68.10 57.97 24.37
N GLU A 132 68.89 57.31 25.26
CA GLU A 132 70.19 56.59 25.18
C GLU A 132 70.31 55.31 26.09
N ASN A 133 71.01 54.26 25.60
CA ASN A 133 71.97 53.27 26.21
C ASN A 133 71.96 52.77 27.71
N PRO A 134 72.71 51.67 28.08
CA PRO A 134 73.14 50.45 27.34
C PRO A 134 73.00 49.09 28.14
N THR A 135 73.28 47.95 27.46
CA THR A 135 73.69 46.62 28.04
C THR A 135 72.60 45.81 28.80
N ALA A 136 72.35 44.50 28.58
CA ALA A 136 73.23 43.41 28.09
C ALA A 136 72.56 42.35 27.17
N ALA A 137 73.39 41.74 26.31
CA ALA A 137 73.36 40.40 25.67
C ALA A 137 72.04 39.59 25.62
N SER A 138 71.59 39.08 24.47
CA SER A 138 72.28 38.01 23.72
C SER A 138 71.71 37.77 22.30
N THR A 139 72.57 37.39 21.35
CA THR A 139 72.26 37.01 19.96
C THR A 139 73.18 35.84 19.56
N PRO A 140 72.69 34.77 18.91
CA PRO A 140 73.00 34.52 17.48
C PRO A 140 71.70 34.27 16.67
N GLU A 141 71.46 35.08 15.64
CA GLU A 141 71.69 34.75 14.22
C GLU A 141 70.52 34.03 13.52
N LYS A 142 70.21 34.52 12.31
CA LYS A 142 69.12 34.06 11.46
C LYS A 142 69.58 34.15 10.02
N GLN A 143 69.71 33.01 9.34
CA GLN A 143 69.92 33.04 7.90
C GLN A 143 69.19 31.90 7.17
N SER A 144 68.19 32.32 6.38
CA SER A 144 67.73 31.78 5.09
C SER A 144 67.50 30.27 4.90
N ILE A 145 66.29 29.89 4.48
CA ILE A 145 65.94 29.42 3.11
C ILE A 145 64.47 28.96 3.09
N SER A 146 63.71 29.34 2.06
CA SER A 146 62.30 28.95 1.85
C SER A 146 62.15 27.57 1.21
N PRO A 147 60.93 26.98 1.27
CA PRO A 147 60.38 26.33 0.07
C PRO A 147 58.93 26.78 -0.27
N PRO A 148 58.59 26.93 -1.56
CA PRO A 148 57.22 27.10 -2.07
C PRO A 148 56.60 25.73 -2.53
N PRO A 149 55.37 25.68 -3.08
CA PRO A 149 54.41 24.59 -2.80
C PRO A 149 54.18 23.59 -3.96
N PRO A 150 53.45 22.48 -3.71
CA PRO A 150 52.93 21.60 -4.77
C PRO A 150 51.48 21.95 -5.13
N GLU A 151 51.25 22.43 -6.35
CA GLU A 151 49.89 22.65 -6.89
C GLU A 151 49.74 22.10 -8.32
N ILE A 152 48.70 21.27 -8.51
CA ILE A 152 48.04 20.82 -9.76
C ILE A 152 48.88 20.06 -10.81
N LYS A 153 48.41 18.83 -11.10
CA LYS A 153 48.05 18.37 -12.46
C LYS A 153 46.97 17.28 -12.39
N ALA A 154 45.98 17.33 -13.27
CA ALA A 154 44.83 16.43 -13.31
C ALA A 154 44.77 15.61 -14.61
N GLU A 155 44.13 14.43 -14.53
CA GLU A 155 43.53 13.64 -15.64
C GLU A 155 44.44 13.07 -16.76
N PRO A 156 43.99 12.10 -17.60
CA PRO A 156 42.79 11.23 -17.53
C PRO A 156 43.10 9.70 -17.73
N VAL A 157 42.03 8.89 -17.96
CA VAL A 157 41.93 7.60 -18.71
C VAL A 157 41.39 6.38 -17.92
N GLU A 158 40.08 6.15 -18.08
CA GLU A 158 39.40 4.91 -18.55
C GLU A 158 39.46 3.58 -17.75
N GLU A 159 38.31 3.27 -17.13
CA GLU A 159 37.55 2.00 -17.30
C GLU A 159 38.11 0.65 -16.82
N ARG A 160 37.65 0.20 -15.63
CA ARG A 160 36.95 -1.09 -15.50
C ARG A 160 36.05 -1.18 -14.27
N ALA A 161 34.80 -1.63 -14.49
CA ALA A 161 33.73 -1.66 -13.49
C ALA A 161 33.94 -2.63 -12.31
N PRO A 162 33.36 -2.35 -11.12
CA PRO A 162 33.28 -3.28 -10.00
C PRO A 162 32.00 -4.15 -10.03
N PRO A 163 32.10 -5.49 -9.89
CA PRO A 163 30.95 -6.34 -9.55
C PRO A 163 30.76 -6.43 -8.02
N PRO A 164 29.52 -6.39 -7.49
CA PRO A 164 29.25 -6.43 -6.06
C PRO A 164 29.17 -7.87 -5.51
N GLN A 165 29.73 -8.14 -4.33
CA GLN A 165 29.46 -9.37 -3.57
C GLN A 165 29.19 -9.12 -2.08
N GLN A 166 28.22 -9.86 -1.54
CA GLN A 166 27.58 -9.65 -0.24
C GLN A 166 28.40 -10.20 0.95
N PRO A 167 28.35 -9.57 2.14
CA PRO A 167 28.85 -10.17 3.37
C PRO A 167 27.84 -11.15 3.98
N LYS A 168 28.19 -12.44 3.98
CA LYS A 168 27.54 -13.48 4.80
C LYS A 168 27.64 -13.12 6.29
N ARG A 169 26.59 -13.32 7.09
CA ARG A 169 26.70 -13.39 8.57
C ARG A 169 26.18 -14.71 9.14
N ARG A 170 26.88 -15.18 10.17
CA ARG A 170 26.78 -16.52 10.77
C ARG A 170 25.69 -16.60 11.84
N LYS A 171 25.34 -17.84 12.19
CA LYS A 171 24.39 -18.26 13.23
C LYS A 171 24.93 -17.98 14.64
N THR A 172 24.03 -17.71 15.59
CA THR A 172 24.16 -17.96 17.03
C THR A 172 22.83 -18.52 17.57
N SER A 173 22.86 -19.21 18.73
CA SER A 173 21.72 -19.97 19.30
C SER A 173 21.78 -19.87 20.86
N PRO A 174 20.88 -20.50 21.66
CA PRO A 174 19.86 -19.73 22.38
C PRO A 174 19.87 -19.82 23.92
N ALA A 175 19.26 -18.79 24.53
CA ALA A 175 18.74 -18.63 25.90
C ALA A 175 17.85 -17.35 25.89
N GLU A 176 16.86 -17.06 26.73
CA GLU A 176 16.15 -17.80 27.80
C GLU A 176 14.73 -17.19 27.98
N ALA A 177 14.03 -17.42 29.11
CA ALA A 177 12.77 -16.74 29.47
C ALA A 177 12.74 -16.39 30.98
N PRO A 178 11.93 -15.39 31.43
CA PRO A 178 10.49 -15.64 31.69
C PRO A 178 9.51 -14.45 31.44
N GLU A 179 8.22 -14.77 31.28
CA GLU A 179 6.99 -14.10 31.83
C GLU A 179 6.88 -12.54 31.82
N VAL A 180 5.81 -11.83 31.39
CA VAL A 180 4.35 -12.10 31.25
C VAL A 180 3.78 -11.20 30.14
N GLY A 181 2.73 -11.64 29.41
CA GLY A 181 1.79 -10.71 28.74
C GLY A 181 1.52 -10.93 27.24
N ALA A 182 0.55 -11.80 26.94
CA ALA A 182 -0.25 -11.81 25.69
C ALA A 182 0.46 -11.48 24.35
N SER A 183 1.64 -12.06 24.09
CA SER A 183 2.32 -11.88 22.79
C SER A 183 1.63 -12.71 21.70
N ALA A 184 1.05 -12.03 20.70
CA ALA A 184 0.48 -12.66 19.52
C ALA A 184 1.58 -13.28 18.65
N ALA A 185 1.88 -14.55 18.89
CA ALA A 185 2.95 -15.30 18.24
C ALA A 185 2.90 -15.18 16.71
N THR A 186 3.85 -14.44 16.15
CA THR A 186 4.05 -14.34 14.70
C THR A 186 4.87 -15.54 14.25
N ILE A 187 4.20 -16.53 13.67
CA ILE A 187 4.82 -17.83 13.38
C ILE A 187 5.51 -17.81 12.00
N SER A 188 6.64 -18.51 11.89
CA SER A 188 7.37 -18.67 10.63
C SER A 188 6.55 -19.44 9.60
N PHE A 189 6.82 -19.17 8.32
CA PHE A 189 6.06 -19.73 7.22
C PHE A 189 6.03 -21.27 7.20
N SER A 190 7.17 -21.94 7.43
CA SER A 190 7.24 -23.41 7.41
C SER A 190 6.32 -24.04 8.46
N SER A 191 6.22 -23.42 9.64
CA SER A 191 5.27 -23.83 10.68
C SER A 191 3.83 -23.55 10.23
N ALA A 192 3.57 -22.36 9.66
CA ALA A 192 2.24 -22.03 9.19
C ALA A 192 1.72 -22.95 8.06
N LYS A 193 2.58 -23.40 7.14
CA LYS A 193 2.20 -24.36 6.09
C LYS A 193 1.84 -25.73 6.68
N ALA A 194 2.57 -26.20 7.70
CA ALA A 194 2.27 -27.44 8.42
C ALA A 194 0.98 -27.36 9.29
N LEU A 195 0.57 -26.14 9.65
CA LEU A 195 -0.62 -25.86 10.45
C LEU A 195 -1.85 -25.47 9.62
N ALA A 196 -1.71 -25.33 8.30
CA ALA A 196 -2.78 -25.00 7.38
C ALA A 196 -3.59 -26.25 7.00
N THR A 197 -4.86 -26.31 7.40
CA THR A 197 -5.80 -27.38 7.02
C THR A 197 -6.29 -27.24 5.58
N PHE A 198 -6.27 -26.02 5.02
CA PHE A 198 -6.60 -25.76 3.62
C PHE A 198 -5.76 -24.58 3.11
N ALA A 199 -4.87 -24.85 2.16
CA ALA A 199 -3.89 -23.89 1.63
C ALA A 199 -3.88 -23.85 0.08
N PRO A 200 -4.95 -23.34 -0.57
CA PRO A 200 -4.97 -23.21 -2.03
C PRO A 200 -3.87 -22.26 -2.52
N LEU A 201 -3.18 -22.67 -3.59
CA LEU A 201 -2.16 -21.85 -4.27
C LEU A 201 -2.82 -20.65 -4.97
N PRO A 202 -2.14 -19.49 -5.03
CA PRO A 202 -2.56 -18.37 -5.89
C PRO A 202 -2.61 -18.76 -7.37
N LYS A 203 -3.64 -18.30 -8.09
CA LYS A 203 -3.75 -18.53 -9.53
C LYS A 203 -2.90 -17.49 -10.27
N TYR A 204 -1.91 -17.92 -11.05
CA TYR A 204 -1.22 -17.02 -11.97
C TYR A 204 -2.22 -16.46 -13.00
N PRO A 205 -2.48 -15.14 -13.07
CA PRO A 205 -3.39 -14.57 -14.06
C PRO A 205 -2.78 -14.64 -15.47
N LEU A 206 -3.57 -15.02 -16.47
CA LEU A 206 -3.06 -15.27 -17.83
C LEU A 206 -2.40 -14.06 -18.49
N LYS A 207 -2.92 -12.84 -18.24
CA LYS A 207 -2.40 -11.59 -18.82
C LYS A 207 -0.94 -11.35 -18.42
N VAL A 208 -0.66 -11.24 -17.13
CA VAL A 208 0.71 -11.07 -16.62
C VAL A 208 1.62 -12.29 -16.90
N ARG A 209 1.04 -13.46 -17.22
CA ARG A 209 1.80 -14.65 -17.65
C ARG A 209 2.23 -14.57 -19.11
N SER A 210 1.37 -14.10 -20.03
CA SER A 210 1.77 -13.86 -21.43
C SER A 210 2.84 -12.79 -21.53
N ASP A 211 2.80 -11.82 -20.62
CA ASP A 211 3.69 -10.65 -20.61
C ASP A 211 5.02 -10.95 -19.88
N GLY A 212 5.25 -12.20 -19.43
CA GLY A 212 6.49 -12.62 -18.77
C GLY A 212 6.71 -12.09 -17.34
N VAL A 213 5.70 -11.45 -16.74
CA VAL A 213 5.84 -10.73 -15.46
C VAL A 213 5.87 -11.70 -14.28
N THR A 214 7.06 -12.01 -13.79
CA THR A 214 7.34 -12.76 -12.56
C THR A 214 7.47 -11.85 -11.34
N GLY A 215 7.45 -12.40 -10.12
CA GLY A 215 7.66 -11.60 -8.91
C GLY A 215 7.66 -12.40 -7.61
N SER A 216 8.33 -11.89 -6.58
CA SER A 216 8.36 -12.48 -5.24
C SER A 216 7.96 -11.46 -4.18
N GLY A 217 7.18 -11.89 -3.19
CA GLY A 217 6.62 -11.01 -2.16
C GLY A 217 6.29 -11.76 -0.88
N VAL A 218 5.76 -11.05 0.11
CA VAL A 218 5.35 -11.60 1.41
C VAL A 218 3.96 -11.10 1.76
N CYS A 219 3.02 -12.02 1.99
CA CYS A 219 1.70 -11.72 2.48
C CYS A 219 1.62 -11.94 4.00
N VAL A 220 1.10 -10.94 4.72
CA VAL A 220 0.72 -11.07 6.13
C VAL A 220 -0.76 -11.43 6.19
N VAL A 221 -1.08 -12.53 6.86
CA VAL A 221 -2.46 -12.92 7.16
C VAL A 221 -2.73 -12.85 8.66
N SER A 222 -3.91 -12.34 9.00
CA SER A 222 -4.50 -12.40 10.33
C SER A 222 -5.54 -13.50 10.35
N VAL A 223 -5.51 -14.31 11.40
CA VAL A 223 -6.34 -15.51 11.57
C VAL A 223 -7.14 -15.37 12.84
N ASP A 224 -8.44 -15.64 12.76
CA ASP A 224 -9.25 -15.83 13.95
C ASP A 224 -8.83 -17.12 14.65
N GLN A 225 -8.33 -17.01 15.88
CA GLN A 225 -7.89 -18.15 16.69
C GLN A 225 -9.04 -19.11 16.99
N ALA A 226 -10.29 -18.64 17.12
CA ALA A 226 -11.41 -19.52 17.48
C ALA A 226 -11.82 -20.46 16.33
N SER A 227 -11.86 -19.98 15.09
CA SER A 227 -12.30 -20.77 13.93
C SER A 227 -11.18 -21.19 12.96
N GLY A 228 -9.96 -20.69 13.12
CA GLY A 228 -8.85 -20.90 12.18
C GLY A 228 -9.05 -20.22 10.82
N ARG A 229 -10.04 -19.33 10.68
CA ARG A 229 -10.34 -18.62 9.42
C ARG A 229 -9.46 -17.37 9.27
N VAL A 230 -8.89 -17.17 8.09
CA VAL A 230 -8.23 -15.89 7.74
C VAL A 230 -9.28 -14.78 7.71
N THR A 231 -9.11 -13.78 8.56
CA THR A 231 -9.97 -12.58 8.65
C THR A 231 -9.45 -11.44 7.77
N ARG A 232 -8.13 -11.26 7.72
CA ARG A 232 -7.45 -10.22 6.93
C ARG A 232 -6.23 -10.80 6.22
N ALA A 233 -5.97 -10.35 5.00
CA ALA A 233 -4.74 -10.63 4.27
C ALA A 233 -4.29 -9.36 3.56
N SER A 234 -2.99 -9.04 3.63
CA SER A 234 -2.39 -7.89 2.95
C SER A 234 -0.96 -8.21 2.56
N MET A 235 -0.49 -7.69 1.42
CA MET A 235 0.93 -7.76 1.08
C MET A 235 1.71 -6.84 2.04
N GLU A 236 2.75 -7.39 2.66
CA GLU A 236 3.76 -6.67 3.43
C GLU A 236 4.94 -6.30 2.52
N GLN A 237 5.29 -7.21 1.59
CA GLN A 237 6.17 -6.96 0.47
C GLN A 237 5.42 -7.32 -0.82
N SER A 238 5.26 -6.35 -1.72
CA SER A 238 4.64 -6.57 -3.04
C SER A 238 5.50 -7.50 -3.89
N THR A 239 4.84 -8.24 -4.79
CA THR A 239 5.49 -9.03 -5.85
C THR A 239 6.07 -8.17 -6.99
N GLY A 240 5.77 -6.86 -7.02
CA GLY A 240 6.16 -5.94 -8.10
C GLY A 240 5.05 -5.68 -9.12
N ASP A 241 4.00 -6.51 -9.17
CA ASP A 241 2.79 -6.25 -9.95
C ASP A 241 1.51 -6.31 -9.09
N SER A 242 0.61 -5.36 -9.32
CA SER A 242 -0.65 -5.27 -8.59
C SER A 242 -1.63 -6.41 -8.89
N THR A 243 -1.53 -7.07 -10.05
CA THR A 243 -2.40 -8.19 -10.46
C THR A 243 -1.99 -9.49 -9.77
N LEU A 244 -0.68 -9.74 -9.68
CA LEU A 244 -0.09 -10.82 -8.89
C LEU A 244 -0.44 -10.65 -7.40
N ASP A 245 -0.25 -9.46 -6.83
CA ASP A 245 -0.61 -9.15 -5.43
C ASP A 245 -2.11 -9.39 -5.15
N LYS A 246 -2.99 -8.91 -6.04
CA LYS A 246 -4.45 -9.16 -5.94
C LYS A 246 -4.78 -10.65 -5.99
N SER A 247 -4.04 -11.45 -6.77
CA SER A 247 -4.24 -12.90 -6.83
C SER A 247 -3.76 -13.61 -5.55
N ALA A 248 -2.57 -13.25 -5.06
CA ALA A 248 -2.02 -13.74 -3.80
C ALA A 248 -2.99 -13.49 -2.64
N VAL A 249 -3.40 -12.24 -2.42
CA VAL A 249 -4.36 -11.86 -1.36
C VAL A 249 -5.70 -12.62 -1.52
N ARG A 250 -6.22 -12.77 -2.75
CA ARG A 250 -7.47 -13.52 -3.00
C ARG A 250 -7.37 -15.01 -2.67
N ALA A 251 -6.20 -15.63 -2.82
CA ALA A 251 -5.98 -17.02 -2.43
C ALA A 251 -5.76 -17.16 -0.92
N PHE A 252 -4.90 -16.32 -0.33
CA PHE A 252 -4.61 -16.36 1.09
C PHE A 252 -5.83 -16.06 1.98
N ARG A 253 -6.79 -15.22 1.54
CA ARG A 253 -8.09 -15.06 2.24
C ARG A 253 -8.93 -16.35 2.31
N LYS A 254 -8.69 -17.32 1.43
CA LYS A 254 -9.40 -18.62 1.44
C LYS A 254 -8.75 -19.64 2.38
N TRP A 255 -7.54 -19.39 2.87
CA TRP A 255 -6.83 -20.34 3.72
C TRP A 255 -7.56 -20.61 5.04
N ARG A 256 -7.30 -21.81 5.58
CA ARG A 256 -7.77 -22.25 6.90
C ARG A 256 -6.60 -22.86 7.65
N PHE A 257 -6.45 -22.47 8.90
CA PHE A 257 -5.49 -23.03 9.83
C PHE A 257 -6.21 -23.87 10.89
N LYS A 258 -5.46 -24.66 11.65
CA LYS A 258 -6.00 -25.31 12.85
C LYS A 258 -6.44 -24.24 13.87
N PRO A 259 -7.66 -24.36 14.45
CA PRO A 259 -8.09 -23.53 15.57
C PRO A 259 -7.10 -23.53 16.74
N GLY A 260 -7.12 -22.48 17.56
CA GLY A 260 -6.27 -22.31 18.73
C GLY A 260 -4.77 -22.15 18.44
N THR A 261 -4.32 -22.21 17.17
CA THR A 261 -2.89 -22.38 16.87
C THR A 261 -2.19 -21.10 16.43
N VAL A 262 -2.80 -20.28 15.59
CA VAL A 262 -2.13 -19.11 14.96
C VAL A 262 -3.03 -17.87 14.97
N SER A 263 -2.45 -16.67 15.17
CA SER A 263 -3.15 -15.39 15.04
C SER A 263 -2.60 -14.51 13.92
N LYS A 264 -1.28 -14.53 13.68
CA LYS A 264 -0.62 -13.78 12.61
C LYS A 264 0.47 -14.63 11.96
N VAL A 265 0.46 -14.67 10.63
CA VAL A 265 1.38 -15.47 9.82
C VAL A 265 1.95 -14.64 8.68
N ARG A 266 3.24 -14.83 8.37
CA ARG A 266 3.91 -14.31 7.17
C ARG A 266 4.07 -15.44 6.15
N ILE A 267 3.62 -15.22 4.93
CA ILE A 267 3.64 -16.18 3.83
C ILE A 267 4.46 -15.58 2.67
N PRO A 268 5.70 -16.03 2.41
CA PRO A 268 6.38 -15.73 1.17
C PRO A 268 5.61 -16.35 0.00
N ILE A 269 5.62 -15.66 -1.13
CA ILE A 269 5.00 -16.11 -2.37
C ILE A 269 5.91 -15.74 -3.54
N GLU A 270 6.07 -16.66 -4.48
CA GLU A 270 6.81 -16.45 -5.71
C GLU A 270 5.91 -16.82 -6.90
N PHE A 271 5.95 -16.02 -7.96
CA PHE A 271 5.31 -16.28 -9.24
C PHE A 271 6.41 -16.45 -10.29
N THR A 272 6.55 -17.68 -10.79
CA THR A 272 7.49 -18.08 -11.84
C THR A 272 6.72 -18.61 -13.05
N MET A 273 7.32 -18.67 -14.23
CA MET A 273 6.61 -19.09 -15.44
C MET A 273 5.88 -20.45 -15.31
N THR A 274 6.33 -21.36 -14.44
CA THR A 274 5.67 -22.64 -14.14
C THR A 274 4.42 -22.49 -13.26
N GLY A 275 4.34 -21.51 -12.36
CA GLY A 275 3.18 -21.26 -11.51
C GLY A 275 3.44 -20.33 -10.33
N ALA A 276 2.57 -20.41 -9.32
CA ALA A 276 2.77 -19.73 -8.04
C ALA A 276 3.24 -20.74 -6.99
N SER A 277 4.28 -20.42 -6.23
CA SER A 277 4.87 -21.28 -5.19
C SER A 277 4.99 -20.54 -3.85
N HIS A 278 4.52 -21.21 -2.79
CA HIS A 278 4.72 -20.82 -1.39
C HIS A 278 5.15 -22.07 -0.63
#